data_AF-A0A821LPS7-F1
#
_entry.id   AF-A0A821LPS7-F1
#
_cell.length_a   1.000
_cell.length_b   1.000
_cell.length_c   1.000
_cell.angle_alpha   90.00
_cell.angle_beta   90.00
_cell.angle_gamma   90.00
#
_symmetry.space_group_name_H-M   'P 1'
#
loop_
_entity.id
_entity.type
_entity.pdbx_description
1 polymer ?
#
loop_
_entity_poly.entity_id
_entity_poly.type
_entity_poly.pdbx_seq_one_letter_code
_entity_poly.pdbx_strand_id
1 'polypeptide(L)'
;MICFYIVGGSNNNIDPRFISHFSIFYISSPSRESLFRIFSTILQNHVITFSIEIQEIIPNIIKYTLQIYEDILRLFVPTLTKFYYTFSLRDLSRIIQSLLQTTPERFNTIERFLRVWLHECIRIFSDRFNDIKDNE
;
A
#
# COMPACT_ATOMS: atom_id res chain seq x y z
N MET A 1 16.37 -16.58 5.92
CA MET A 1 16.47 -15.22 5.33
C MET A 1 16.07 -14.24 6.41
N ILE A 2 16.99 -13.41 6.91
CA ILE A 2 16.70 -12.37 7.90
C ILE A 2 16.47 -11.07 7.12
N CYS A 3 15.31 -10.44 7.30
CA CYS A 3 14.96 -9.21 6.60
C CYS A 3 15.03 -8.03 7.58
N PHE A 4 15.85 -7.04 7.27
CA PHE A 4 15.99 -5.82 8.06
C PHE A 4 15.37 -4.64 7.31
N TYR A 5 14.60 -3.80 8.02
CA TYR A 5 14.18 -2.50 7.52
C TYR A 5 15.23 -1.47 7.91
N ILE A 6 16.00 -0.99 6.93
CA ILE A 6 17.01 0.04 7.15
C ILE A 6 16.32 1.40 7.01
N VAL A 7 15.98 2.04 8.13
CA VAL A 7 15.62 3.46 8.14
C VAL A 7 16.90 4.26 8.02
N GLY A 8 17.07 4.97 6.90
CA GLY A 8 18.14 5.96 6.76
C GLY A 8 17.94 7.08 7.77
N GLY A 9 18.61 7.00 8.92
CA GLY A 9 18.49 8.02 9.97
C GLY A 9 19.02 7.60 11.34
N SER A 10 18.94 6.31 11.70
CA SER A 10 19.62 5.79 12.89
C SER A 10 20.89 5.06 12.49
N ASN A 11 21.99 5.29 13.21
CA ASN A 11 23.26 4.55 13.09
C ASN A 11 23.03 3.05 13.41
N ASN A 12 22.45 2.32 12.48
CA ASN A 12 22.28 0.87 12.55
C ASN A 12 23.57 0.21 12.05
N ASN A 13 24.69 0.54 12.69
CA ASN A 13 25.95 -0.13 12.44
C ASN A 13 25.86 -1.54 13.02
N ILE A 14 25.43 -2.49 12.19
CA ILE A 14 25.47 -3.91 12.51
C ILE A 14 26.95 -4.32 12.57
N ASP A 15 27.33 -5.08 13.60
CA ASP A 15 28.72 -5.52 13.79
C ASP A 15 29.22 -6.28 12.54
N PRO A 16 30.36 -5.88 11.93
CA PRO A 16 30.96 -6.57 10.79
C PRO A 16 31.19 -8.08 11.03
N ARG A 17 31.47 -8.50 12.26
CA ARG A 17 31.65 -9.92 12.63
C ARG A 17 30.35 -10.70 12.54
N PHE A 18 29.22 -10.06 12.83
CA PHE A 18 27.92 -10.68 12.64
C PHE A 18 27.59 -10.78 11.15
N ILE A 19 27.82 -9.70 10.40
CA ILE A 19 27.60 -9.64 8.94
C ILE A 19 28.40 -10.71 8.20
N SER A 20 29.65 -10.99 8.58
CA SER A 20 30.52 -11.93 7.86
C SER A 20 29.96 -13.37 7.79
N HIS A 21 28.99 -13.71 8.64
CA HIS A 21 28.34 -15.02 8.64
C HIS A 21 27.14 -15.09 7.68
N PHE A 22 26.75 -13.97 7.05
CA PHE A 22 25.57 -13.87 6.19
C PHE A 22 25.88 -13.22 4.84
N SER A 23 25.15 -13.63 3.81
CA SER A 23 25.10 -12.90 2.54
C SER A 23 24.08 -11.77 2.66
N ILE A 24 24.51 -10.53 2.40
CA ILE A 24 23.65 -9.34 2.39
C ILE A 24 23.11 -9.10 0.99
N PHE A 25 21.80 -8.88 0.89
CA PHE A 25 21.13 -8.43 -0.33
C PHE A 25 20.38 -7.13 -0.06
N TYR A 26 20.58 -6.14 -0.93
CA TYR A 26 19.80 -4.91 -0.90
C TYR A 26 18.66 -5.01 -1.90
N ILE A 27 17.43 -4.84 -1.39
CA ILE A 27 16.22 -4.84 -2.23
C ILE A 27 15.77 -3.39 -2.37
N SER A 28 15.91 -2.85 -3.58
CA SER A 28 15.37 -1.54 -3.91
C SER A 28 13.84 -1.56 -3.94
N SER A 29 13.23 -0.40 -3.74
CA SER A 29 11.78 -0.27 -3.92
C SER A 29 11.42 -0.54 -5.39
N PRO A 30 10.36 -1.32 -5.66
CA PRO A 30 9.90 -1.60 -7.02
C PRO A 30 9.40 -0.33 -7.72
N SER A 31 9.47 -0.33 -9.05
CA SER A 31 8.93 0.78 -9.86
C SER A 31 7.40 0.84 -9.79
N ARG A 32 6.83 2.00 -10.12
CA ARG A 32 5.37 2.20 -10.19
C ARG A 32 4.70 1.20 -11.12
N GLU A 33 5.29 0.93 -12.29
CA GLU A 33 4.77 -0.01 -13.29
C GLU A 33 4.79 -1.43 -12.75
N SER A 34 5.82 -1.78 -11.99
CA SER A 34 5.93 -3.08 -11.33
C SER A 34 4.84 -3.25 -10.27
N LEU A 35 4.63 -2.23 -9.43
CA LEU A 35 3.57 -2.22 -8.43
C LEU A 35 2.19 -2.32 -9.07
N PHE A 36 1.94 -1.54 -10.13
CA PHE A 36 0.70 -1.59 -10.90
C PHE A 36 0.47 -3.02 -11.40
N ARG A 37 1.45 -3.62 -12.08
CA ARG A 37 1.34 -4.98 -12.61
C ARG A 37 1.06 -6.00 -11.51
N ILE A 38 1.80 -5.96 -10.41
CA ILE A 38 1.65 -6.91 -9.29
C ILE A 38 0.24 -6.83 -8.71
N PHE A 39 -0.20 -5.63 -8.32
CA PHE A 39 -1.50 -5.48 -7.66
C PHE A 39 -2.68 -5.66 -8.62
N SER A 40 -2.57 -5.22 -9.88
CA SER A 40 -3.58 -5.49 -10.90
C SER A 40 -3.73 -6.98 -11.14
N THR A 41 -2.64 -7.74 -11.27
CA THR A 41 -2.72 -9.20 -11.50
C THR A 41 -3.40 -9.91 -10.32
N ILE A 42 -3.02 -9.56 -9.09
CA ILE A 42 -3.61 -10.15 -7.88
C ILE A 42 -5.12 -9.86 -7.81
N LEU A 43 -5.51 -8.60 -8.01
CA LEU A 43 -6.91 -8.20 -7.86
C LEU A 43 -7.77 -8.66 -9.03
N GLN A 44 -7.25 -8.65 -10.26
CA GLN A 44 -7.93 -9.20 -11.44
C GLN A 44 -8.24 -10.68 -11.27
N ASN A 45 -7.28 -11.47 -10.77
CA ASN A 45 -7.50 -12.90 -10.52
C ASN A 45 -8.59 -13.15 -9.47
N HIS A 46 -8.68 -12.28 -8.45
CA HIS A 46 -9.73 -12.36 -7.43
C HIS A 46 -11.12 -12.08 -8.01
N VAL A 47 -11.24 -11.08 -8.90
CA VAL A 47 -12.55 -10.65 -9.41
C VAL A 47 -13.06 -11.44 -10.62
N ILE A 48 -12.40 -12.52 -11.03
CA ILE A 48 -12.84 -13.38 -12.15
C ILE A 48 -14.27 -13.90 -11.92
N THR A 49 -14.65 -14.16 -10.68
CA THR A 49 -15.99 -14.67 -10.30
C THR A 49 -17.03 -13.57 -10.10
N PHE A 50 -16.65 -12.30 -10.23
CA PHE A 50 -17.52 -11.13 -10.08
C PHE A 50 -18.07 -10.68 -11.44
N SER A 51 -18.96 -9.69 -11.43
CA SER A 51 -19.53 -9.12 -12.65
C SER A 51 -18.46 -8.49 -13.55
N ILE A 52 -18.70 -8.49 -14.86
CA ILE A 52 -17.78 -7.93 -15.87
C ILE A 52 -17.42 -6.47 -15.55
N GLU A 53 -18.41 -5.73 -15.06
CA GLU A 53 -18.26 -4.31 -14.72
C GLU A 53 -17.22 -4.08 -13.61
N ILE A 54 -17.16 -4.99 -12.63
CA ILE A 54 -16.17 -4.96 -11.55
C ILE A 54 -14.78 -5.32 -12.10
N GLN A 55 -14.70 -6.24 -13.06
CA GLN A 55 -13.42 -6.62 -13.67
C GLN A 55 -12.80 -5.46 -14.47
N GLU A 56 -13.62 -4.72 -15.21
CA GLU A 56 -13.19 -3.59 -16.03
C GLU A 56 -12.68 -2.40 -15.20
N ILE A 57 -13.19 -2.21 -13.98
CA ILE A 57 -12.79 -1.07 -13.12
C ILE A 57 -11.49 -1.31 -12.34
N ILE A 58 -11.02 -2.56 -12.21
CA ILE A 58 -9.82 -2.90 -11.42
C ILE A 58 -8.57 -2.11 -11.82
N PRO A 59 -8.21 -1.99 -13.12
CA PRO A 59 -7.02 -1.21 -13.52
C PRO A 59 -7.11 0.25 -13.06
N ASN A 60 -8.30 0.84 -13.09
CA ASN A 60 -8.52 2.21 -12.63
C ASN A 60 -8.36 2.32 -11.11
N ILE A 61 -8.92 1.37 -10.34
CA ILE A 61 -8.75 1.33 -8.89
C ILE A 61 -7.27 1.27 -8.49
N ILE A 62 -6.49 0.40 -9.12
CA ILE A 62 -5.05 0.29 -8.83
C ILE A 62 -4.31 1.58 -9.22
N LYS A 63 -4.63 2.16 -10.38
CA LYS A 63 -4.04 3.43 -10.83
C LYS A 63 -4.28 4.56 -9.83
N TYR A 64 -5.53 4.73 -9.39
CA TYR A 64 -5.88 5.78 -8.42
C TYR A 64 -5.28 5.51 -7.04
N THR A 65 -5.24 4.24 -6.60
CA THR A 65 -4.61 3.88 -5.32
C THR A 65 -3.13 4.23 -5.30
N LEU A 66 -2.39 3.97 -6.40
CA LEU A 66 -0.99 4.35 -6.53
C LEU A 66 -0.80 5.87 -6.58
N GLN A 67 -1.69 6.59 -7.27
CA GLN A 67 -1.65 8.05 -7.31
C GLN A 67 -1.88 8.66 -5.92
N ILE A 68 -2.90 8.21 -5.19
CA ILE A 68 -3.16 8.66 -3.81
C ILE A 68 -1.94 8.40 -2.93
N TYR A 69 -1.30 7.24 -3.05
CA TYR A 69 -0.10 6.91 -2.29
C TYR A 69 1.08 7.83 -2.63
N GLU A 70 1.30 8.13 -3.92
CA GLU A 70 2.33 9.08 -4.35
C GLU A 70 2.05 10.50 -3.82
N ASP A 71 0.80 10.95 -3.84
CA ASP A 71 0.40 12.27 -3.37
C ASP A 71 0.56 12.38 -1.85
N ILE A 72 0.18 11.34 -1.10
CA ILE A 72 0.38 11.29 0.36
C ILE A 72 1.88 11.31 0.71
N LEU A 73 2.71 10.55 -0.01
CA LEU A 73 4.16 10.58 0.20
C LEU A 73 4.76 11.96 -0.04
N ARG A 74 4.18 12.76 -0.95
CA ARG A 74 4.63 14.13 -1.24
C ARG A 74 4.13 15.14 -0.22
N LEU A 75 2.89 15.02 0.23
CA LEU A 75 2.25 15.98 1.14
C LEU A 75 2.67 15.74 2.59
N PHE A 76 2.83 14.48 3.00
CA PHE A 76 3.07 14.09 4.38
C PHE A 76 4.48 13.53 4.54
N VAL A 77 5.47 14.38 4.28
CA VAL A 77 6.88 14.03 4.45
C VAL A 77 7.22 13.98 5.95
N PRO A 78 7.86 12.89 6.44
CA PRO A 78 8.27 12.81 7.83
C PRO A 78 9.23 13.96 8.16
N THR A 79 8.81 14.83 9.07
CA THR A 79 9.60 15.96 9.56
C THR A 79 10.01 15.68 11.02
N LEU A 80 11.03 16.37 11.55
CA LEU A 80 11.49 16.20 12.93
C LEU A 80 10.38 16.34 13.99
N THR A 81 9.32 17.10 13.69
CA THR A 81 8.12 17.29 14.53
C THR A 81 6.98 16.32 14.22
N LYS A 82 7.01 15.69 13.04
CA LYS A 82 5.92 14.91 12.42
C LYS A 82 6.45 13.57 11.90
N PHE A 83 7.18 12.84 12.76
CA PHE A 83 7.88 11.58 12.43
C PHE A 83 6.95 10.37 12.23
N TYR A 84 5.69 10.47 12.64
CA TYR A 84 4.69 9.40 12.50
C TYR A 84 4.10 9.29 11.08
N TYR A 85 4.37 10.24 10.18
CA TYR A 85 4.06 10.12 8.74
C TYR A 85 5.11 9.25 8.02
N THR A 86 5.17 7.98 8.41
CA THR A 86 5.92 6.96 7.66
C THR A 86 4.93 6.14 6.85
N PHE A 87 4.96 6.29 5.53
CA PHE A 87 4.15 5.49 4.61
C PHE A 87 5.04 4.47 3.89
N SER A 88 4.53 3.25 3.73
CA SER A 88 5.26 2.14 3.13
C SER A 88 4.37 1.33 2.21
N LEU A 89 4.97 0.44 1.42
CA LEU A 89 4.24 -0.53 0.57
C LEU A 89 3.29 -1.44 1.37
N ARG A 90 3.46 -1.54 2.69
CA ARG A 90 2.53 -2.26 3.57
C ARG A 90 1.14 -1.63 3.54
N ASP A 91 1.05 -0.30 3.47
CA ASP A 91 -0.22 0.41 3.48
C ASP A 91 -1.02 0.09 2.20
N LEU A 92 -0.35 0.10 1.04
CA LEU A 92 -0.92 -0.38 -0.23
C LEU A 92 -1.37 -1.85 -0.13
N SER A 93 -0.55 -2.70 0.48
CA SER A 93 -0.86 -4.12 0.62
C SER A 93 -2.11 -4.35 1.48
N ARG A 94 -2.35 -3.52 2.51
CA ARG A 94 -3.57 -3.61 3.35
C ARG A 94 -4.83 -3.22 2.59
N ILE A 95 -4.76 -2.17 1.76
CA ILE A 95 -5.89 -1.78 0.87
C ILE A 95 -6.26 -2.97 -0.02
N ILE A 96 -5.28 -3.58 -0.69
CA ILE A 96 -5.53 -4.71 -1.59
C ILE A 96 -6.05 -5.94 -0.82
N GLN A 97 -5.47 -6.27 0.33
CA GLN A 97 -5.95 -7.38 1.17
C GLN A 97 -7.41 -7.21 1.60
N SER A 98 -7.85 -6.00 1.91
CA SER A 98 -9.25 -5.72 2.23
C SER A 98 -10.18 -6.02 1.04
N LEU A 99 -9.77 -5.62 -0.17
CA LEU A 99 -10.51 -5.94 -1.39
C LEU A 99 -10.55 -7.44 -1.69
N LEU A 100 -9.47 -8.18 -1.39
CA LEU A 100 -9.43 -9.64 -1.52
C LEU A 100 -10.36 -10.38 -0.53
N GLN A 101 -10.88 -9.71 0.50
CA GLN A 101 -11.87 -10.29 1.42
C GLN A 101 -13.31 -10.10 0.94
N THR A 102 -13.52 -9.40 -0.17
CA THR A 102 -14.85 -9.26 -0.76
C THR A 102 -15.30 -10.57 -1.40
N THR A 103 -16.60 -10.86 -1.32
CA THR A 103 -17.23 -12.02 -1.95
C THR A 103 -18.27 -11.60 -2.99
N PRO A 104 -18.45 -12.36 -4.09
CA PRO A 104 -19.38 -11.99 -5.17
C PRO A 104 -20.85 -12.00 -4.70
N GLU A 105 -21.19 -12.82 -3.71
CA GLU A 105 -22.54 -12.89 -3.11
C GLU A 105 -22.95 -11.57 -2.44
N ARG A 106 -21.98 -10.88 -1.84
CA ARG A 106 -22.22 -9.69 -1.00
C ARG A 106 -21.85 -8.39 -1.69
N PHE A 107 -20.96 -8.43 -2.68
CA PHE A 107 -20.45 -7.26 -3.41
C PHE A 107 -20.67 -7.46 -4.92
N ASN A 108 -21.94 -7.56 -5.32
CA ASN A 108 -22.37 -7.81 -6.68
C ASN A 108 -22.47 -6.56 -7.58
N THR A 109 -22.29 -5.37 -7.00
CA THR A 109 -22.42 -4.07 -7.69
C THR A 109 -21.13 -3.27 -7.57
N ILE A 110 -20.82 -2.51 -8.62
CA ILE A 110 -19.64 -1.63 -8.67
C ILE A 110 -19.64 -0.68 -7.47
N GLU A 111 -20.78 -0.07 -7.15
CA GLU A 111 -20.90 0.90 -6.06
C GLU A 111 -20.51 0.33 -4.70
N ARG A 112 -20.92 -0.92 -4.41
CA ARG A 112 -20.57 -1.58 -3.15
C ARG A 112 -19.10 -1.93 -3.09
N PHE A 113 -18.52 -2.36 -4.21
CA PHE A 113 -17.09 -2.65 -4.32
C PHE A 113 -16.25 -1.37 -4.14
N LEU A 114 -16.60 -0.29 -4.84
CA LEU A 114 -15.96 1.02 -4.71
C LEU A 114 -16.11 1.60 -3.30
N ARG A 115 -17.25 1.39 -2.64
CA ARG A 115 -17.45 1.83 -1.25
C ARG A 115 -16.46 1.16 -0.30
N VAL A 116 -16.20 -0.14 -0.46
CA VAL A 116 -15.19 -0.85 0.35
C VAL A 116 -13.80 -0.29 0.10
N TRP A 117 -13.43 -0.11 -1.17
CA TRP A 117 -12.16 0.49 -1.55
C TRP A 117 -11.96 1.87 -0.93
N LEU A 118 -12.94 2.77 -1.11
CA LEU A 118 -12.89 4.13 -0.58
C LEU A 118 -12.80 4.14 0.95
N HIS A 119 -13.63 3.34 1.61
CA HIS A 119 -13.63 3.22 3.07
C HIS A 119 -12.27 2.74 3.60
N GLU A 120 -11.64 1.78 2.92
CA GLU A 120 -10.34 1.27 3.32
C GLU A 120 -9.22 2.29 3.10
N CYS A 121 -9.25 3.01 1.98
CA CYS A 121 -8.32 4.13 1.74
C CYS A 121 -8.43 5.18 2.85
N ILE A 122 -9.65 5.63 3.16
CA ILE A 122 -9.89 6.62 4.22
C ILE A 122 -9.39 6.08 5.56
N ARG A 123 -9.75 4.85 5.93
CA ARG A 123 -9.34 4.26 7.21
C ARG A 123 -7.83 4.23 7.36
N ILE A 124 -7.10 3.70 6.37
CA ILE A 124 -5.64 3.54 6.46
C ILE A 124 -4.92 4.88 6.54
N PHE A 125 -5.37 5.88 5.79
CA PHE A 125 -4.71 7.19 5.75
C PHE A 125 -5.17 8.11 6.88
N SER A 126 -6.47 8.15 7.18
CA SER A 126 -7.04 8.98 8.26
C SER A 126 -6.61 8.52 9.65
N ASP A 127 -6.40 7.23 9.88
CA ASP A 127 -5.80 6.72 11.14
C ASP A 127 -4.42 7.34 11.43
N ARG A 128 -3.76 7.95 10.43
CA ARG A 128 -2.44 8.59 10.55
C ARG A 128 -2.52 10.13 10.62
N PHE A 129 -3.67 10.73 10.34
CA PHE A 129 -3.87 12.19 10.39
C PHE A 129 -4.35 12.60 11.79
N ASN A 130 -3.41 13.01 12.64
CA ASN A 130 -3.71 13.45 14.01
C ASN A 130 -4.15 14.92 14.11
N ASP A 131 -3.97 15.72 13.06
CA ASP A 131 -4.37 17.13 13.03
C ASP A 131 -5.72 17.30 12.32
N ILE A 132 -6.64 18.07 12.91
CA ILE A 132 -7.97 18.36 12.32
C ILE A 132 -7.82 19.04 10.95
N LYS A 133 -6.70 19.75 10.73
CA LYS A 133 -6.35 20.43 9.47
C LYS A 133 -5.83 19.50 8.36
N ASP A 134 -5.43 18.27 8.70
CA ASP A 134 -4.92 17.30 7.71
C ASP A 134 -6.06 16.45 7.11
N ASN A 135 -7.28 16.55 7.66
CA ASN A 135 -8.48 15.82 7.22
C ASN A 135 -9.37 16.63 6.24
N GLU A 136 -8.96 17.84 5.84
CA GLU A 136 -9.62 18.68 4.82
C GLU A 136 -8.88 18.59 3.47
#